data_AF-A0A946TNL9-F1
#
_entry.id   AF-A0A946TNL9-F1
#
_cell.length_a   1.000
_cell.length_b   1.000
_cell.length_c   1.000
_cell.angle_alpha   90.00
_cell.angle_beta   90.00
_cell.angle_gamma   90.00
#
_symmetry.space_group_name_H-M   'P 1'
#
loop_
_entity.id
_entity.type
_entity.pdbx_description
1 polymer ?
#
loop_
_entity_poly.entity_id
_entity_poly.type
_entity_poly.pdbx_seq_one_letter_code
_entity_poly.pdbx_strand_id
1 'polypeptide(L)'
;MEVEQISASPKYLKFGLDFRNLIWVGALIATTIGVILGGNDWALRFVHIMASALWTGIDLFIGFVIGPILRSLELPTRRAVMLKLTPKTIFIMPMLAIVSPMAGWFLAVQSGYLELDFPELWWLIAALCITTAMAIQGIFLILVANFRVFRELSKDQPDGDKVNRLTRRFFYNVAAQGVLQISIIVIMVRFSTGF
;
A
#
# COMPACT_ATOMS: atom_id res chain seq x y z
N MET A 1 44.19 20.54 5.71
CA MET A 1 43.03 20.42 6.61
C MET A 1 41.84 20.97 5.85
N GLU A 2 41.29 20.18 4.92
CA GLU A 2 40.13 20.58 4.13
C GLU A 2 38.88 20.33 4.97
N VAL A 3 38.19 21.42 5.28
CA VAL A 3 36.85 21.38 5.87
C VAL A 3 35.94 20.87 4.77
N GLU A 4 35.56 19.59 4.85
CA GLU A 4 34.52 18.98 4.02
C GLU A 4 33.26 19.84 4.18
N GLN A 5 32.98 20.65 3.15
CA GLN A 5 31.79 21.49 3.09
C GLN A 5 30.59 20.57 3.26
N ILE A 6 29.88 20.71 4.38
CA ILE A 6 28.54 20.14 4.56
C ILE A 6 27.65 20.86 3.54
N SER A 7 27.65 20.32 2.31
CA SER A 7 26.76 20.70 1.23
C SER A 7 25.35 20.68 1.78
N ALA A 8 24.74 21.86 1.87
CA ALA A 8 23.36 21.99 2.29
C ALA A 8 22.51 21.06 1.42
N SER A 9 21.90 20.05 2.04
CA SER A 9 21.08 19.09 1.31
C SER A 9 20.05 19.87 0.49
N PRO A 10 19.93 19.61 -0.82
CA PRO A 10 19.09 20.43 -1.69
C PRO A 10 17.64 20.39 -1.19
N LYS A 11 16.87 21.49 -1.36
CA LYS A 11 15.52 21.66 -0.77
C LYS A 11 14.53 20.51 -1.05
N TYR A 12 14.73 19.78 -2.15
CA TYR A 12 13.91 18.63 -2.54
C TYR A 12 14.25 17.34 -1.77
N LEU A 13 15.38 17.28 -1.07
CA LEU A 13 15.83 16.12 -0.30
C LEU A 13 15.69 16.44 1.20
N LYS A 14 14.58 16.01 1.82
CA LYS A 14 14.36 16.18 3.27
C LYS A 14 14.15 14.83 3.91
N PHE A 15 14.84 14.56 5.03
CA PHE A 15 14.77 13.29 5.77
C PHE A 15 15.12 12.05 4.93
N GLY A 16 15.95 12.19 3.89
CA GLY A 16 16.25 11.12 2.94
C GLY A 16 15.14 10.84 1.91
N LEU A 17 14.08 11.65 1.89
CA LEU A 17 13.01 11.60 0.90
C LEU A 17 13.29 12.59 -0.22
N ASP A 18 13.24 12.12 -1.47
CA ASP A 18 13.26 12.98 -2.64
C ASP A 18 11.83 13.39 -3.03
N PHE A 19 11.47 14.64 -2.73
CA PHE A 19 10.14 15.20 -2.98
C PHE A 19 9.83 15.40 -4.46
N ARG A 20 10.83 15.29 -5.37
CA ARG A 20 10.56 15.26 -6.82
C ARG A 20 9.71 14.05 -7.21
N ASN A 21 9.68 13.00 -6.38
CA ASN A 21 8.79 11.87 -6.57
C ASN A 21 7.30 12.28 -6.56
N LEU A 22 6.93 13.41 -5.93
CA LEU A 22 5.57 13.93 -5.99
C LEU A 22 5.14 14.33 -7.41
N ILE A 23 6.08 14.66 -8.30
CA ILE A 23 5.78 14.92 -9.71
C ILE A 23 5.27 13.64 -10.37
N TRP A 24 5.94 12.51 -10.11
CA TRP A 24 5.52 11.19 -10.61
C TRP A 24 4.18 10.74 -10.02
N VAL A 25 3.96 11.01 -8.74
CA VAL A 25 2.67 10.83 -8.06
C VAL A 25 1.57 11.64 -8.78
N GLY A 26 1.78 12.95 -8.94
CA GLY A 26 0.81 13.82 -9.60
C GLY A 26 0.55 13.40 -11.05
N ALA A 27 1.59 13.02 -11.79
CA ALA A 27 1.48 12.52 -13.14
C ALA A 27 0.62 11.24 -13.21
N LEU A 28 0.86 10.26 -12.33
CA LEU A 28 0.09 9.01 -12.32
C LEU A 28 -1.39 9.25 -11.98
N ILE A 29 -1.70 10.11 -11.00
CA ILE A 29 -3.09 10.50 -10.69
C ILE A 29 -3.72 11.19 -11.90
N ALA A 30 -3.04 12.18 -12.50
CA ALA A 30 -3.56 12.91 -13.66
C ALA A 30 -3.82 11.98 -14.85
N THR A 31 -2.91 11.03 -15.13
CA THR A 31 -3.10 10.01 -16.16
C THR A 31 -4.31 9.12 -15.84
N THR A 32 -4.46 8.68 -14.59
CA THR A 32 -5.61 7.86 -14.18
C THR A 32 -6.92 8.62 -14.36
N ILE A 33 -6.97 9.90 -13.97
CA ILE A 33 -8.14 10.76 -14.18
C ILE A 33 -8.42 10.92 -15.68
N GLY A 34 -7.40 11.17 -16.50
CA GLY A 34 -7.55 11.25 -17.95
C GLY A 34 -8.12 9.98 -18.57
N VAL A 35 -7.68 8.80 -18.11
CA VAL A 35 -8.22 7.49 -18.53
C VAL A 35 -9.68 7.33 -18.12
N ILE A 36 -10.03 7.70 -16.88
CA ILE A 36 -11.41 7.64 -16.37
C ILE A 36 -12.33 8.54 -17.21
N LEU A 37 -11.93 9.80 -17.44
CA LEU A 37 -12.71 10.77 -18.21
C LEU A 37 -12.81 10.39 -19.70
N GLY A 38 -11.80 9.70 -20.23
CA GLY A 38 -11.78 9.22 -21.61
C GLY A 38 -12.75 8.05 -21.87
N GLY A 39 -13.26 7.38 -20.82
CA GLY A 39 -14.24 6.30 -20.95
C GLY A 39 -13.75 5.06 -21.71
N ASN A 40 -12.43 4.91 -21.85
CA ASN A 40 -11.84 3.78 -22.57
C ASN A 40 -11.72 2.58 -21.62
N ASP A 41 -12.59 1.59 -21.79
CA ASP A 41 -12.64 0.38 -20.96
C ASP A 41 -11.29 -0.35 -20.91
N TRP A 42 -10.64 -0.55 -22.06
CA TRP A 42 -9.33 -1.24 -22.10
C TRP A 42 -8.28 -0.51 -21.27
N ALA A 43 -8.18 0.82 -21.41
CA ALA A 43 -7.22 1.62 -20.67
C ALA A 43 -7.52 1.61 -19.16
N LEU A 44 -8.79 1.70 -18.79
CA LEU A 44 -9.22 1.67 -17.39
C LEU A 44 -8.94 0.30 -16.75
N ARG A 45 -9.24 -0.79 -17.45
CA ARG A 45 -8.87 -2.17 -17.05
C ARG A 45 -7.37 -2.32 -16.91
N PHE A 46 -6.59 -1.82 -17.86
CA PHE A 46 -5.14 -1.86 -17.80
C PHE A 46 -4.60 -1.14 -16.56
N VAL A 47 -5.05 0.09 -16.30
CA VAL A 47 -4.65 0.84 -15.10
C VAL A 47 -5.05 0.10 -13.83
N HIS A 48 -6.28 -0.40 -13.76
CA HIS A 48 -6.76 -1.14 -12.59
C HIS A 48 -5.93 -2.41 -12.34
N ILE A 49 -5.72 -3.25 -13.36
CA ILE A 49 -4.98 -4.51 -13.22
C ILE A 49 -3.53 -4.23 -12.85
N MET A 50 -2.84 -3.33 -13.56
CA MET A 50 -1.44 -3.04 -13.30
C MET A 50 -1.23 -2.43 -11.92
N ALA A 51 -2.09 -1.48 -11.51
CA ALA A 51 -1.99 -0.88 -10.19
C ALA A 51 -2.28 -1.91 -9.08
N SER A 52 -3.31 -2.74 -9.24
CA SER A 52 -3.72 -3.75 -8.25
C SER A 52 -2.71 -4.88 -8.12
N ALA A 53 -2.17 -5.37 -9.23
CA ALA A 53 -1.14 -6.40 -9.26
C ALA A 53 0.15 -5.89 -8.61
N LEU A 54 0.57 -4.66 -8.91
CA LEU A 54 1.76 -4.08 -8.29
C LEU A 54 1.56 -3.80 -6.80
N TRP A 55 0.39 -3.25 -6.41
CA TRP A 55 0.07 -3.01 -5.00
C TRP A 55 0.13 -4.30 -4.19
N THR A 56 -0.61 -5.31 -4.64
CA THR A 56 -0.72 -6.61 -3.96
C THR A 56 0.61 -7.34 -3.97
N GLY A 57 1.31 -7.36 -5.10
CA GLY A 57 2.62 -7.98 -5.23
C GLY A 57 3.64 -7.39 -4.27
N ILE A 58 3.71 -6.06 -4.17
CA ILE A 58 4.62 -5.39 -3.23
C ILE A 58 4.21 -5.67 -1.77
N ASP A 59 2.92 -5.58 -1.43
CA ASP A 59 2.44 -5.82 -0.06
C ASP A 59 2.76 -7.25 0.40
N LEU A 60 2.44 -8.26 -0.41
CA LEU A 60 2.72 -9.66 -0.10
C LEU A 60 4.24 -9.90 -0.02
N PHE A 61 5.02 -9.34 -0.94
CA PHE A 61 6.47 -9.50 -0.95
C PHE A 61 7.12 -8.85 0.27
N ILE A 62 6.75 -7.62 0.60
CA ILE A 62 7.27 -6.92 1.79
C ILE A 62 6.83 -7.64 3.07
N GLY A 63 5.56 -8.07 3.15
CA GLY A 63 5.00 -8.71 4.33
C GLY A 63 5.59 -10.10 4.61
N PHE A 64 5.65 -10.96 3.60
CA PHE A 64 6.00 -12.38 3.75
C PHE A 64 7.45 -12.71 3.43
N VAL A 65 8.14 -11.93 2.59
CA VAL A 65 9.55 -12.18 2.23
C VAL A 65 10.48 -11.23 2.98
N ILE A 66 10.30 -9.93 2.81
CA ILE A 66 11.19 -8.93 3.42
C ILE A 66 11.00 -8.86 4.94
N GLY A 67 9.75 -8.97 5.43
CA GLY A 67 9.42 -8.92 6.84
C GLY A 67 10.21 -9.93 7.70
N PRO A 68 10.19 -11.23 7.38
CA PRO A 68 10.98 -12.24 8.07
C PRO A 68 12.49 -12.00 7.97
N ILE A 69 13.01 -11.61 6.79
CA ILE A 69 14.43 -11.28 6.61
C ILE A 69 14.83 -10.14 7.55
N LEU A 70 14.05 -9.07 7.61
CA LEU A 70 14.32 -7.95 8.51
C LEU A 70 14.36 -8.38 9.98
N ARG A 71 13.50 -9.32 10.40
CA ARG A 71 13.46 -9.81 11.79
C ARG A 71 14.68 -10.66 12.16
N SER A 72 15.32 -11.33 11.21
CA SER A 72 16.53 -12.11 11.47
C SER A 72 17.80 -11.26 11.50
N LEU A 73 17.77 -10.04 10.94
CA LEU A 73 18.92 -9.12 10.95
C LEU A 73 19.14 -8.48 12.32
N GLU A 74 20.42 -8.27 12.67
CA GLU A 74 20.85 -7.43 13.78
C GLU A 74 20.36 -5.98 13.63
N LEU A 75 20.19 -5.28 14.75
CA LEU A 75 19.62 -3.92 14.79
C LEU A 75 20.30 -2.91 13.84
N PRO A 76 21.65 -2.82 13.77
CA PRO A 76 22.31 -1.86 12.87
C PRO A 76 22.03 -2.14 11.39
N THR A 77 22.09 -3.41 10.99
CA THR A 77 21.85 -3.86 9.61
C THR A 77 20.39 -3.69 9.22
N ARG A 78 19.46 -4.07 10.11
CA ARG A 78 18.01 -3.84 9.93
C ARG A 78 17.72 -2.36 9.71
N ARG A 79 18.33 -1.47 10.49
CA ARG A 79 18.19 -0.02 10.33
C ARG A 79 18.70 0.46 8.98
N ALA A 80 19.86 0.00 8.53
CA ALA A 80 20.42 0.39 7.23
C ALA A 80 19.53 -0.01 6.05
N VAL A 81 18.96 -1.23 6.09
CA VAL A 81 18.01 -1.69 5.06
C VAL A 81 16.73 -0.85 5.08
N MET A 82 16.15 -0.62 6.26
CA MET A 82 14.92 0.17 6.41
C MET A 82 15.09 1.61 5.92
N LEU A 83 16.24 2.24 6.17
CA LEU A 83 16.53 3.60 5.70
C LEU A 83 16.59 3.72 4.17
N LYS A 84 16.93 2.63 3.46
CA LYS A 84 16.94 2.60 1.99
C LYS A 84 15.58 2.21 1.41
N LEU A 85 14.84 1.32 2.09
CA LEU A 85 13.56 0.80 1.61
C LEU A 85 12.41 1.78 1.85
N THR A 86 12.31 2.35 3.05
CA THR A 86 11.18 3.21 3.46
C THR A 86 10.93 4.41 2.54
N PRO A 87 11.96 5.16 2.09
CA PRO A 87 11.77 6.28 1.17
C PRO A 87 11.15 5.90 -0.17
N LYS A 88 11.37 4.66 -0.64
CA LYS A 88 10.84 4.18 -1.91
C LYS A 88 9.36 3.79 -1.77
N THR A 89 9.00 3.16 -0.66
CA THR A 89 7.63 2.68 -0.43
C THR A 89 6.66 3.79 -0.05
N ILE A 90 7.12 4.89 0.58
CA ILE A 90 6.24 5.96 1.07
C ILE A 90 5.51 6.73 -0.04
N PHE A 91 6.05 6.75 -1.27
CA PHE A 91 5.40 7.36 -2.42
C PHE A 91 4.63 6.32 -3.25
N ILE A 92 5.21 5.13 -3.45
CA ILE A 92 4.64 4.10 -4.32
C ILE A 92 3.39 3.46 -3.69
N MET A 93 3.45 3.08 -2.42
CA MET A 93 2.37 2.29 -1.80
C MET A 93 1.07 3.06 -1.65
N PRO A 94 1.04 4.29 -1.09
CA PRO A 94 -0.20 5.05 -0.98
C PRO A 94 -0.80 5.36 -2.35
N MET A 95 0.04 5.58 -3.35
CA MET A 95 -0.41 5.84 -4.71
C MET A 95 -1.14 4.65 -5.32
N LEU A 96 -0.55 3.46 -5.25
CA LEU A 96 -1.19 2.25 -5.77
C LEU A 96 -2.47 1.92 -4.98
N ALA A 97 -2.46 2.13 -3.67
CA ALA A 97 -3.62 1.95 -2.80
C ALA A 97 -4.77 2.94 -3.07
N ILE A 98 -4.52 4.06 -3.76
CA ILE A 98 -5.56 5.01 -4.21
C ILE A 98 -6.01 4.65 -5.64
N VAL A 99 -5.05 4.51 -6.56
CA VAL A 99 -5.33 4.31 -7.99
C VAL A 99 -6.06 2.98 -8.24
N SER A 100 -5.65 1.89 -7.59
CA SER A 100 -6.26 0.56 -7.74
C SER A 100 -7.77 0.56 -7.44
N PRO A 101 -8.23 0.94 -6.24
CA PRO A 101 -9.66 0.94 -5.93
C PRO A 101 -10.44 2.01 -6.69
N MET A 102 -9.83 3.17 -6.97
CA MET A 102 -10.46 4.21 -7.77
C MET A 102 -10.77 3.71 -9.19
N ALA A 103 -9.77 3.12 -9.87
CA ALA A 103 -9.98 2.55 -11.19
C ALA A 103 -10.97 1.37 -11.17
N GLY A 104 -10.94 0.54 -10.12
CA GLY A 104 -11.86 -0.59 -9.96
C GLY A 104 -13.33 -0.15 -9.80
N TRP A 105 -13.58 0.93 -9.06
CA TRP A 105 -14.92 1.51 -8.93
C TRP A 105 -15.47 1.99 -10.27
N PHE A 106 -14.71 2.80 -11.00
CA PHE A 106 -15.15 3.30 -12.31
C PHE A 106 -15.30 2.17 -13.32
N LEU A 107 -14.48 1.12 -13.23
CA LEU A 107 -14.61 -0.07 -14.06
C LEU A 107 -15.93 -0.81 -13.76
N ALA A 108 -16.30 -0.95 -12.49
CA ALA A 108 -17.56 -1.56 -12.08
C ALA A 108 -18.77 -0.76 -12.58
N VAL A 109 -18.70 0.57 -12.52
CA VAL A 109 -19.73 1.46 -13.07
C VAL A 109 -19.84 1.29 -14.60
N GLN A 110 -18.72 1.37 -15.33
CA GLN A 110 -18.71 1.27 -16.80
C GLN A 110 -19.10 -0.11 -17.31
N SER A 111 -18.80 -1.16 -16.55
CA SER A 111 -19.12 -2.55 -16.93
C SER A 111 -20.54 -2.97 -16.53
N GLY A 112 -21.35 -2.08 -15.96
CA GLY A 112 -22.72 -2.38 -15.53
C GLY A 112 -22.81 -3.33 -14.34
N TYR A 113 -21.74 -3.52 -13.56
CA TYR A 113 -21.74 -4.46 -12.43
C TYR A 113 -22.71 -4.05 -11.30
N LEU A 114 -23.06 -2.76 -11.24
CA LEU A 114 -24.06 -2.25 -10.30
C LEU A 114 -25.49 -2.70 -10.64
N GLU A 115 -25.72 -3.19 -11.87
CA GLU A 115 -27.02 -3.63 -12.38
C GLU A 115 -27.17 -5.16 -12.30
N LEU A 116 -26.20 -5.88 -11.74
CA LEU A 116 -26.26 -7.33 -11.58
C LEU A 116 -27.40 -7.73 -10.63
N ASP A 117 -28.14 -8.77 -11.01
CA ASP A 117 -29.09 -9.42 -10.13
C ASP A 117 -28.39 -10.33 -9.11
N PHE A 118 -29.11 -10.64 -8.03
CA PHE A 118 -28.68 -11.70 -7.12
C PHE A 118 -28.71 -13.06 -7.83
N PRO A 119 -27.68 -13.91 -7.67
CA PRO A 119 -26.64 -13.85 -6.64
C PRO A 119 -25.35 -13.12 -7.02
N GLU A 120 -25.15 -12.72 -8.29
CA GLU A 120 -23.86 -12.20 -8.75
C GLU A 120 -23.49 -10.85 -8.12
N LEU A 121 -24.49 -10.06 -7.72
CA LEU A 121 -24.29 -8.83 -6.97
C LEU A 121 -23.52 -9.04 -5.64
N TRP A 122 -23.60 -10.23 -5.02
CA TRP A 122 -22.86 -10.53 -3.80
C TRP A 122 -21.34 -10.44 -3.98
N TRP A 123 -20.83 -10.79 -5.16
CA TRP A 123 -19.40 -10.70 -5.46
C TRP A 123 -18.93 -9.25 -5.52
N LEU A 124 -19.75 -8.36 -6.07
CA LEU A 124 -19.45 -6.93 -6.11
C LEU A 124 -19.45 -6.34 -4.70
N ILE A 125 -20.48 -6.66 -3.90
CA ILE A 125 -20.57 -6.22 -2.51
C ILE A 125 -19.35 -6.72 -1.71
N ALA A 126 -19.00 -8.00 -1.85
CA ALA A 126 -17.84 -8.59 -1.19
C ALA A 126 -16.54 -7.88 -1.59
N ALA A 127 -16.34 -7.61 -2.89
CA ALA A 127 -15.17 -6.87 -3.37
C ALA A 127 -15.08 -5.48 -2.73
N LEU A 128 -16.17 -4.70 -2.76
CA LEU A 128 -16.21 -3.36 -2.17
C LEU A 128 -15.96 -3.40 -0.66
N CYS A 129 -16.59 -4.33 0.07
CA CYS A 129 -16.38 -4.48 1.50
C CYS A 129 -14.92 -4.82 1.84
N ILE A 130 -14.30 -5.75 1.11
CA ILE A 130 -12.90 -6.15 1.32
C ILE A 130 -11.97 -4.96 1.04
N THR A 131 -12.15 -4.30 -0.10
CA THR A 131 -11.33 -3.14 -0.49
C THR A 131 -11.47 -1.99 0.50
N THR A 132 -12.69 -1.67 0.96
CA THR A 132 -12.91 -0.67 2.00
C THR A 132 -12.26 -1.06 3.33
N ALA A 133 -12.38 -2.32 3.74
CA ALA A 133 -11.71 -2.81 4.95
C ALA A 133 -10.19 -2.65 4.86
N MET A 134 -9.59 -2.99 3.72
CA MET A 134 -8.16 -2.80 3.48
C MET A 134 -7.75 -1.32 3.49
N ALA A 135 -8.55 -0.43 2.91
CA ALA A 135 -8.29 1.01 2.95
C ALA A 135 -8.31 1.55 4.40
N ILE A 136 -9.30 1.13 5.20
CA ILE A 136 -9.39 1.47 6.63
C ILE A 136 -8.18 0.93 7.39
N GLN A 137 -7.80 -0.34 7.16
CA GLN A 137 -6.62 -0.94 7.78
C GLN A 137 -5.34 -0.17 7.43
N GLY A 138 -5.14 0.19 6.16
CA GLY A 138 -3.99 0.94 5.69
C GLY A 138 -3.86 2.31 6.35
N ILE A 139 -4.97 3.02 6.56
CA ILE A 139 -4.97 4.35 7.19
C ILE A 139 -4.85 4.22 8.73
N PHE A 140 -5.70 3.44 9.37
CA PHE A 140 -5.82 3.43 10.83
C PHE A 140 -4.78 2.54 11.49
N LEU A 141 -4.53 1.32 11.00
CA LEU A 141 -3.62 0.41 11.69
C LEU A 141 -2.16 0.82 11.53
N ILE A 142 -1.74 1.26 10.34
CA ILE A 142 -0.35 1.67 10.10
C ILE A 142 -0.03 2.96 10.86
N LEU A 143 -0.90 3.97 10.80
CA LEU A 143 -0.70 5.23 11.51
C LEU A 143 -0.71 5.03 13.04
N VAL A 144 -1.68 4.28 13.56
CA VAL A 144 -1.78 4.02 15.00
C VAL A 144 -0.64 3.13 15.49
N ALA A 145 -0.22 2.13 14.72
CA ALA A 145 0.91 1.28 15.08
C ALA A 145 2.23 2.07 15.10
N ASN A 146 2.50 2.86 14.05
CA ASN A 146 3.67 3.73 13.99
C ASN A 146 3.70 4.73 15.15
N PHE A 147 2.56 5.36 15.45
CA PHE A 147 2.46 6.28 16.58
C PHE A 147 2.67 5.59 17.93
N ARG A 148 2.06 4.41 18.16
CA ARG A 148 2.21 3.69 19.43
C ARG A 148 3.62 3.14 19.65
N VAL A 149 4.25 2.62 18.60
CA VAL A 149 5.65 2.16 18.66
C VAL A 149 6.58 3.34 18.90
N PHE A 150 6.40 4.45 18.16
CA PHE A 150 7.19 5.67 18.37
C PHE A 150 7.05 6.17 19.81
N ARG A 151 5.83 6.29 20.32
CA ARG A 151 5.57 6.73 21.70
C ARG A 151 6.21 5.82 22.75
N GLU A 152 6.27 4.51 22.51
CA GLU A 152 6.91 3.58 23.46
C GLU A 152 8.44 3.66 23.39
N LEU A 153 9.01 3.86 22.20
CA LEU A 153 10.45 4.02 21.99
C LEU A 153 10.98 5.38 22.44
N SER A 154 10.13 6.41 22.50
CA SER A 154 10.48 7.75 23.00
C SER A 154 10.52 7.85 24.53
N LYS A 155 10.24 6.77 25.27
CA LYS A 155 10.33 6.75 26.74
C LYS A 155 11.77 6.49 27.19
N ASP A 156 12.16 7.07 28.32
CA ASP A 156 13.49 6.88 28.92
C ASP A 156 13.81 5.41 29.25
N GLN A 157 12.78 4.59 29.51
CA GLN A 157 12.89 3.14 29.64
C GLN A 157 11.80 2.44 28.81
N PRO A 158 12.13 1.94 27.60
CA PRO A 158 11.16 1.24 26.74
C PRO A 158 10.74 -0.10 27.34
N ASP A 159 9.44 -0.38 27.33
CA ASP A 159 8.90 -1.68 27.77
C ASP A 159 8.97 -2.71 26.61
N GLY A 160 9.92 -3.64 26.73
CA GLY A 160 10.15 -4.69 25.74
C GLY A 160 8.94 -5.62 25.52
N ASP A 161 8.14 -5.89 26.55
CA ASP A 161 6.95 -6.74 26.44
C ASP A 161 5.82 -6.05 25.69
N LYS A 162 5.66 -4.73 25.87
CA LYS A 162 4.73 -3.93 25.06
C LYS A 162 5.16 -3.92 23.60
N VAL A 163 6.45 -3.70 23.32
CA VAL A 163 6.98 -3.71 21.94
C VAL A 163 6.78 -5.06 21.27
N ASN A 164 7.05 -6.17 21.97
CA ASN A 164 6.84 -7.51 21.45
C ASN A 164 5.35 -7.78 21.14
N ARG A 165 4.44 -7.37 22.04
CA ARG A 165 2.99 -7.51 21.84
C ARG A 165 2.46 -6.69 20.66
N LEU A 166 2.98 -5.47 20.47
CA LEU A 166 2.66 -4.62 19.32
C LEU A 166 3.19 -5.24 18.01
N THR A 167 4.41 -5.76 18.02
CA THR A 167 5.03 -6.43 16.87
C THR A 167 4.23 -7.67 16.46
N ARG A 168 3.76 -8.47 17.43
CA ARG A 168 2.94 -9.65 17.16
C ARG A 168 1.58 -9.28 16.54
N ARG A 169 0.92 -8.23 17.05
CA ARG A 169 -0.33 -7.72 16.46
C ARG A 169 -0.13 -7.20 15.04
N PHE A 170 0.97 -6.49 14.80
CA PHE A 170 1.33 -6.03 13.46
C PHE A 170 1.47 -7.22 12.49
N PHE A 171 2.12 -8.30 12.90
CA PHE A 171 2.23 -9.50 12.05
C PHE A 171 0.88 -10.14 11.72
N TYR A 172 -0.02 -10.29 12.69
CA TYR A 172 -1.36 -10.80 12.43
C TYR A 172 -2.15 -9.91 11.48
N ASN A 173 -1.99 -8.58 11.59
CA ASN A 173 -2.62 -7.65 10.65
C ASN A 173 -2.07 -7.80 9.24
N VAL A 174 -0.75 -7.96 9.07
CA VAL A 174 -0.13 -8.21 7.76
C VAL A 174 -0.60 -9.55 7.18
N ALA A 175 -0.69 -10.60 7.99
CA ALA A 175 -1.19 -11.89 7.54
C ALA A 175 -2.67 -11.80 7.11
N ALA A 176 -3.50 -11.11 7.90
CA ALA A 176 -4.91 -10.87 7.56
C ALA A 176 -5.05 -10.05 6.26
N GLN A 177 -4.20 -9.03 6.07
CA GLN A 177 -4.15 -8.23 4.85
C GLN A 177 -3.80 -9.09 3.63
N GLY A 178 -2.85 -10.03 3.77
CA GLY A 178 -2.53 -10.99 2.72
C GLY A 178 -3.71 -11.90 2.36
N VAL A 179 -4.48 -12.36 3.34
CA VAL A 179 -5.69 -13.16 3.09
C VAL A 179 -6.74 -12.33 2.33
N LEU A 180 -6.99 -11.09 2.75
CA LEU A 180 -7.92 -10.19 2.06
C LEU A 180 -7.49 -9.93 0.60
N GLN A 181 -6.19 -9.78 0.35
CA GLN A 181 -5.62 -9.62 -0.99
C GLN A 181 -5.77 -10.88 -1.85
N ILE A 182 -5.65 -12.07 -1.28
CA ILE A 182 -5.91 -13.30 -2.04
C ILE A 182 -7.40 -13.42 -2.35
N SER A 183 -8.27 -13.11 -1.38
CA SER A 183 -9.73 -13.11 -1.59
C SER A 183 -10.16 -12.15 -2.70
N ILE A 184 -9.62 -10.93 -2.73
CA ILE A 184 -9.98 -9.98 -3.80
C ILE A 184 -9.50 -10.45 -5.17
N ILE A 185 -8.33 -11.10 -5.27
CA ILE A 185 -7.86 -11.69 -6.53
C ILE A 185 -8.85 -12.75 -7.02
N VAL A 186 -9.33 -13.63 -6.15
CA VAL A 186 -10.33 -14.66 -6.52
C VAL A 186 -11.59 -14.02 -7.08
N ILE A 187 -12.08 -12.94 -6.44
CA ILE A 187 -13.26 -12.21 -6.92
C ILE A 187 -12.99 -11.56 -8.29
N MET A 188 -11.82 -10.96 -8.49
CA MET A 188 -11.45 -10.33 -9.77
C MET A 188 -11.30 -11.35 -10.90
N VAL A 189 -10.73 -12.53 -10.62
CA VAL A 189 -10.65 -13.62 -11.60
C VAL A 189 -12.04 -14.06 -12.02
N ARG A 190 -12.98 -14.22 -11.07
CA ARG A 190 -14.38 -14.56 -11.38
C ARG A 190 -15.03 -13.51 -12.29
N PHE A 191 -14.86 -12.22 -12.01
CA PHE A 191 -15.37 -11.18 -12.91
C PHE A 191 -14.72 -11.22 -14.29
N SER A 192 -13.43 -11.55 -14.38
CA SER A 192 -12.74 -11.66 -15.67
C SER A 192 -13.20 -12.86 -16.50
N THR A 193 -13.66 -13.94 -15.88
CA THR A 193 -14.11 -15.15 -16.60
C THR A 193 -15.57 -15.10 -17.02
N GLY A 194 -16.32 -14.07 -16.61
CA GLY A 194 -17.73 -13.91 -16.99
C GLY A 194 -18.64 -14.93 -16.32
N PHE A 195 -18.68 -14.86 -14.97
CA PHE A 195 -19.47 -15.68 -14.05
C PHE A 195 -19.13 -17.18 -14.02
#